data_AF-A0A162CSC4-F1
#
_entry.id   AF-A0A162CSC4-F1
#
_cell.length_a   1.000
_cell.length_b   1.000
_cell.length_c   1.000
_cell.angle_alpha   90.00
_cell.angle_beta   90.00
_cell.angle_gamma   90.00
#
_symmetry.space_group_name_H-M   'P 1'
#
loop_
_entity.id
_entity.type
_entity.pdbx_description
1 polymer ?
#
loop_
_entity_poly.entity_id
_entity_poly.type
_entity_poly.pdbx_seq_one_letter_code
_entity_poly.pdbx_strand_id
1 'polypeptide(L)'
;MQSEDINNLTLEQCKARQRQLRHKITGCCTRTRRVIASKLSRHEAERLLEEARGHLFDSSLINDRLLELLNDEEGGVQHEQFHRYGGDIDSMAEAINDYLASRAGETASVIGDTSNQELVDAEQRVLESQKMSSRTTTAPDDWIEEYCQGKEKQLVPSGDNRYSSVRVDLDVYSGRTLDWFEWISLFHALVHRTGKSPGEKLAILKRSVRGETADMVYGLGGGEEAYKDALLRLKTTCGSRAVMRAAHLQALDRIDIPRGDP
;
A
#
# COMPACT_ATOMS: atom_id res chain seq x y z
N MET A 1 -5.81 -12.39 -13.95
CA MET A 1 -5.95 -13.47 -12.95
C MET A 1 -5.69 -14.76 -13.71
N GLN A 2 -4.71 -15.57 -13.31
CA GLN A 2 -4.38 -16.81 -13.99
C GLN A 2 -5.63 -17.70 -14.03
N SER A 3 -5.96 -18.23 -15.21
CA SER A 3 -7.11 -19.10 -15.46
C SER A 3 -6.84 -20.48 -14.86
N GLU A 4 -6.81 -20.58 -13.53
CA GLU A 4 -6.99 -21.86 -12.86
C GLU A 4 -8.42 -22.31 -13.11
N ASP A 5 -8.56 -23.51 -13.67
CA ASP A 5 -9.86 -24.13 -13.95
C ASP A 5 -10.68 -24.20 -12.66
N ILE A 6 -11.77 -23.44 -12.61
CA ILE A 6 -12.65 -23.30 -11.44
C ILE A 6 -13.14 -24.67 -10.95
N ASN A 7 -13.27 -25.63 -11.87
CA ASN A 7 -13.70 -26.99 -11.57
C ASN A 7 -12.70 -27.77 -10.72
N ASN A 8 -11.41 -27.40 -10.72
CA ASN A 8 -10.37 -28.08 -9.94
C ASN A 8 -10.19 -27.50 -8.53
N LEU A 9 -10.95 -26.47 -8.15
CA LEU A 9 -10.85 -25.87 -6.84
C LEU A 9 -11.44 -26.78 -5.75
N THR A 10 -10.76 -26.84 -4.61
CA THR A 10 -11.27 -27.50 -3.41
C THR A 10 -12.32 -26.66 -2.70
N LEU A 11 -13.13 -27.28 -1.85
CA LEU A 11 -14.18 -26.59 -1.09
C LEU A 11 -13.64 -25.38 -0.29
N GLU A 12 -12.49 -25.54 0.36
CA GLU A 12 -11.86 -24.47 1.14
C GLU A 12 -11.34 -23.32 0.25
N GLN A 13 -10.79 -23.64 -0.93
CA GLN A 13 -10.37 -22.63 -1.90
C GLN A 13 -11.58 -21.84 -2.44
N CYS A 14 -12.68 -22.54 -2.77
CA CYS A 14 -13.92 -21.90 -3.19
C CYS A 14 -14.48 -20.98 -2.09
N LYS A 15 -14.57 -21.45 -0.84
CA LYS A 15 -15.02 -20.63 0.30
C LYS A 15 -14.14 -19.39 0.51
N ALA A 16 -12.82 -19.53 0.38
CA ALA A 16 -11.88 -18.41 0.49
C ALA A 16 -12.08 -17.37 -0.62
N ARG A 17 -12.20 -17.81 -1.89
CA ARG A 17 -12.48 -16.93 -3.03
C ARG A 17 -13.83 -16.24 -2.90
N GLN A 18 -14.87 -16.97 -2.50
CA GLN A 18 -16.19 -16.40 -2.27
C GLN A 18 -16.18 -15.34 -1.17
N ARG A 19 -15.40 -15.54 -0.11
CA ARG A 19 -15.21 -14.50 0.93
C ARG A 19 -14.55 -13.24 0.37
N GLN A 20 -13.53 -13.38 -0.48
CA GLN A 20 -12.85 -12.24 -1.10
C GLN A 20 -13.78 -11.47 -2.05
N LEU A 21 -14.53 -12.18 -2.90
CA LEU A 21 -15.48 -11.57 -3.83
C LEU A 21 -16.59 -10.83 -3.09
N ARG A 22 -17.17 -11.43 -2.05
CA ARG A 22 -18.14 -10.75 -1.18
C ARG A 22 -17.59 -9.47 -0.56
N HIS A 23 -16.36 -9.49 -0.06
CA HIS A 23 -15.72 -8.30 0.49
C HIS A 23 -15.57 -7.19 -0.57
N LYS A 24 -15.20 -7.54 -1.80
CA LYS A 24 -15.10 -6.59 -2.92
C LYS A 24 -16.47 -6.00 -3.29
N ILE A 25 -17.51 -6.83 -3.39
CA ILE A 25 -18.89 -6.38 -3.64
C ILE A 25 -19.34 -5.39 -2.56
N THR A 26 -19.22 -5.75 -1.28
CA THR A 26 -19.57 -4.86 -0.17
C THR A 26 -18.77 -3.55 -0.19
N GLY A 27 -17.49 -3.62 -0.57
CA GLY A 27 -16.63 -2.47 -0.78
C GLY A 27 -17.16 -1.52 -1.85
N CYS A 28 -17.55 -2.06 -3.01
CA CYS A 28 -18.14 -1.28 -4.10
C CYS A 28 -19.46 -0.62 -3.65
N CYS A 29 -20.38 -1.37 -3.07
CA CYS A 29 -21.65 -0.83 -2.56
C CYS A 29 -21.44 0.31 -1.55
N THR A 30 -20.45 0.19 -0.68
CA THR A 30 -20.13 1.22 0.32
C THR A 30 -19.52 2.47 -0.32
N ARG A 31 -18.64 2.32 -1.32
CA ARG A 31 -18.08 3.46 -2.06
C ARG A 31 -19.15 4.16 -2.89
N THR A 32 -20.02 3.42 -3.57
CA THR A 32 -21.13 3.99 -4.33
C THR A 32 -22.06 4.80 -3.44
N ARG A 33 -22.45 4.26 -2.28
CA ARG A 33 -23.25 5.01 -1.29
C ARG A 33 -22.59 6.33 -0.88
N ARG A 34 -21.25 6.35 -0.74
CA ARG A 34 -20.49 7.58 -0.46
C ARG A 34 -20.50 8.55 -1.64
N VAL A 35 -20.29 8.06 -2.88
CA VAL A 35 -20.33 8.88 -4.09
C VAL A 35 -21.68 9.58 -4.24
N ILE A 36 -22.78 8.84 -4.03
CA ILE A 36 -24.15 9.38 -4.07
C ILE A 36 -24.36 10.39 -2.94
N ALA A 37 -24.06 10.03 -1.69
CA ALA A 37 -24.29 10.90 -0.53
C ALA A 37 -23.49 12.21 -0.59
N SER A 38 -22.25 12.16 -1.09
CA SER A 38 -21.38 13.32 -1.25
C SER A 38 -21.56 14.02 -2.61
N LYS A 39 -22.52 13.59 -3.43
CA LYS A 39 -22.81 14.14 -4.78
C LYS A 39 -21.56 14.26 -5.68
N LEU A 40 -20.70 13.24 -5.67
CA LEU A 40 -19.42 13.23 -6.39
C LEU A 40 -19.59 12.90 -7.89
N SER A 41 -18.61 12.24 -8.52
CA SER A 41 -18.61 11.98 -9.96
C SER A 41 -19.68 10.94 -10.37
N ARG A 42 -20.46 11.25 -11.41
CA ARG A 42 -21.42 10.34 -12.05
C ARG A 42 -20.72 9.12 -12.67
N HIS A 43 -19.63 9.37 -13.38
CA HIS A 43 -18.84 8.32 -14.02
C HIS A 43 -18.23 7.36 -12.99
N GLU A 44 -17.81 7.86 -11.82
CA GLU A 44 -17.29 7.00 -10.76
C GLU A 44 -18.37 6.10 -10.17
N ALA A 45 -19.62 6.58 -10.04
CA ALA A 45 -20.74 5.76 -9.59
C ALA A 45 -21.04 4.62 -10.59
N GLU A 46 -21.07 4.93 -11.89
CA GLU A 46 -21.26 3.93 -12.95
C GLU A 46 -20.12 2.92 -13.01
N ARG A 47 -18.87 3.38 -12.89
CA ARG A 47 -17.68 2.52 -12.85
C ARG A 47 -17.72 1.53 -11.69
N LEU A 48 -18.10 1.98 -10.49
CA LEU A 48 -18.22 1.12 -9.30
C LEU A 48 -19.36 0.11 -9.42
N LEU A 49 -20.44 0.45 -10.13
CA LEU A 49 -21.52 -0.51 -10.44
C LEU A 49 -21.04 -1.60 -11.39
N GLU A 50 -20.30 -1.23 -12.42
CA GLU A 50 -19.76 -2.21 -13.38
C GLU A 50 -18.75 -3.15 -12.70
N GLU A 51 -17.88 -2.62 -11.84
CA GLU A 51 -16.97 -3.45 -11.02
C GLU A 51 -17.73 -4.43 -10.10
N ALA A 52 -18.81 -3.97 -9.45
CA ALA A 52 -19.61 -4.83 -8.59
C ALA A 52 -20.32 -5.94 -9.38
N ARG A 53 -20.83 -5.64 -10.58
CA ARG A 53 -21.43 -6.63 -11.50
C ARG A 53 -20.40 -7.67 -11.95
N GLY A 54 -19.19 -7.23 -12.30
CA GLY A 54 -18.09 -8.14 -12.62
C GLY A 54 -17.76 -9.08 -11.46
N HIS A 55 -17.69 -8.56 -10.23
CA HIS A 55 -17.48 -9.39 -9.05
C HIS A 55 -18.64 -10.34 -8.74
N LEU A 56 -19.89 -9.95 -9.00
CA LEU A 56 -21.05 -10.83 -8.85
C LEU A 56 -21.00 -11.97 -9.86
N PHE A 57 -20.60 -11.70 -11.10
CA PHE A 57 -20.39 -12.71 -12.13
C PHE A 57 -19.29 -13.69 -11.74
N ASP A 58 -18.11 -13.22 -11.32
CA ASP A 58 -17.05 -14.11 -10.81
C ASP A 58 -17.55 -14.93 -9.60
N SER A 59 -18.36 -14.30 -8.75
CA SER A 59 -18.96 -14.91 -7.56
C SER A 59 -20.03 -15.95 -7.90
N SER A 60 -20.68 -15.86 -9.06
CA SER A 60 -21.66 -16.87 -9.50
C SER A 60 -20.95 -18.15 -9.91
N LEU A 61 -19.86 -18.03 -10.69
CA LEU A 61 -19.06 -19.19 -11.11
C LEU A 61 -18.49 -19.97 -9.92
N ILE A 62 -18.01 -19.26 -8.90
CA ILE A 62 -17.55 -19.88 -7.64
C ILE A 62 -18.72 -20.45 -6.83
N ASN A 63 -19.88 -19.79 -6.85
CA ASN A 63 -21.06 -20.26 -6.14
C ASN A 63 -21.60 -21.56 -6.72
N ASP A 64 -21.64 -21.69 -8.05
CA ASP A 64 -22.07 -22.93 -8.73
C ASP A 64 -21.17 -24.09 -8.32
N ARG A 65 -19.85 -23.87 -8.30
CA ARG A 65 -18.90 -24.89 -7.82
C ARG A 65 -19.07 -25.22 -6.33
N LEU A 66 -19.41 -24.23 -5.49
CA LEU A 66 -19.71 -24.48 -4.08
C LEU A 66 -20.96 -25.35 -3.93
N LEU A 67 -22.00 -25.12 -4.73
CA LEU A 67 -23.23 -25.91 -4.68
C LEU A 67 -23.00 -27.37 -5.08
N GLU A 68 -22.06 -27.65 -5.98
CA GLU A 68 -21.67 -29.02 -6.33
C GLU A 68 -20.92 -29.75 -5.21
N LEU A 69 -20.20 -29.00 -4.35
CA LEU A 69 -19.32 -29.56 -3.31
C LEU A 69 -19.98 -29.61 -1.92
N LEU A 70 -21.03 -28.84 -1.69
CA LEU A 70 -21.76 -28.78 -0.42
C LEU A 70 -22.93 -29.79 -0.42
N ASN A 71 -23.39 -30.15 0.77
CA ASN A 71 -24.65 -30.89 0.90
C ASN A 71 -25.86 -29.95 0.68
N ASP A 72 -27.06 -30.51 0.54
CA ASP A 72 -28.26 -29.74 0.21
C ASP A 72 -28.59 -28.63 1.23
N GLU A 73 -28.36 -28.87 2.53
CA GLU A 73 -28.63 -27.90 3.59
C GLU A 73 -27.64 -26.73 3.55
N GLU A 74 -26.35 -27.03 3.50
CA GLU A 74 -25.28 -26.03 3.39
C GLU A 74 -25.33 -25.28 2.04
N GLY A 75 -25.69 -25.99 0.96
CA GLY A 75 -25.88 -25.42 -0.36
C GLY A 75 -27.04 -24.43 -0.40
N GLY A 76 -28.16 -24.75 0.26
CA GLY A 76 -29.29 -23.82 0.41
C GLY A 76 -28.90 -22.50 1.08
N VAL A 77 -28.16 -22.57 2.20
CA VAL A 77 -27.66 -21.39 2.91
C VAL A 77 -26.69 -20.58 2.04
N GLN A 78 -25.80 -21.26 1.33
CA GLN A 78 -24.83 -20.63 0.44
C GLN A 78 -25.51 -19.92 -0.74
N HIS A 79 -26.54 -20.54 -1.34
CA HIS A 79 -27.34 -19.97 -2.42
C HIS A 79 -28.13 -18.74 -1.96
N GLU A 80 -28.79 -18.82 -0.81
CA GLU A 80 -29.52 -17.67 -0.25
C GLU A 80 -28.58 -16.49 0.03
N GLN A 81 -27.39 -16.76 0.58
CA GLN A 81 -26.40 -15.74 0.82
C GLN A 81 -25.91 -15.08 -0.47
N PHE A 82 -25.73 -15.83 -1.57
CA PHE A 82 -25.37 -15.29 -2.87
C PHE A 82 -26.45 -14.34 -3.42
N HIS A 83 -27.74 -14.74 -3.34
CA HIS A 83 -28.86 -13.90 -3.78
C HIS A 83 -28.95 -12.55 -3.05
N ARG A 84 -28.60 -12.51 -1.75
CA ARG A 84 -28.55 -11.24 -1.01
C ARG A 84 -27.59 -10.23 -1.63
N TYR A 85 -26.41 -10.68 -2.09
CA TYR A 85 -25.46 -9.79 -2.76
C TYR A 85 -25.92 -9.37 -4.16
N GLY A 86 -26.67 -10.23 -4.86
CA GLY A 86 -27.37 -9.83 -6.09
C GLY A 86 -28.35 -8.68 -5.83
N GLY A 87 -29.21 -8.85 -4.82
CA GLY A 87 -30.17 -7.80 -4.42
C GLY A 87 -29.52 -6.50 -3.95
N ASP A 88 -28.37 -6.57 -3.26
CA ASP A 88 -27.59 -5.38 -2.87
C ASP A 88 -27.07 -4.62 -4.10
N ILE A 89 -26.65 -5.33 -5.16
CA ILE A 89 -26.18 -4.72 -6.40
C ILE A 89 -27.34 -4.13 -7.20
N ASP A 90 -28.49 -4.80 -7.24
CA ASP A 90 -29.70 -4.26 -7.88
C ASP A 90 -30.18 -2.98 -7.18
N SER A 91 -30.22 -2.99 -5.85
CA SER A 91 -30.54 -1.81 -5.04
C SER A 91 -29.53 -0.67 -5.28
N MET A 92 -28.25 -1.02 -5.46
CA MET A 92 -27.21 -0.05 -5.81
C MET A 92 -27.43 0.54 -7.22
N ALA A 93 -27.81 -0.29 -8.19
CA ALA A 93 -28.08 0.14 -9.55
C ALA A 93 -29.27 1.11 -9.60
N GLU A 94 -30.34 0.82 -8.86
CA GLU A 94 -31.49 1.71 -8.72
C GLU A 94 -31.10 3.05 -8.09
N ALA A 95 -30.33 3.03 -7.00
CA ALA A 95 -29.84 4.25 -6.36
C ALA A 95 -28.93 5.11 -7.27
N ILE A 96 -28.11 4.47 -8.12
CA ILE A 96 -27.32 5.19 -9.13
C ILE A 96 -28.23 5.77 -10.20
N ASN A 97 -29.21 5.02 -10.68
CA ASN A 97 -30.14 5.51 -11.70
C ASN A 97 -30.90 6.74 -11.19
N ASP A 98 -31.41 6.71 -9.96
CA ASP A 98 -32.04 7.86 -9.31
C ASP A 98 -31.08 9.05 -9.16
N TYR A 99 -29.82 8.76 -8.77
CA TYR A 99 -28.79 9.79 -8.67
C TYR A 99 -28.48 10.45 -10.02
N LEU A 100 -28.36 9.68 -11.10
CA LEU A 100 -28.12 10.18 -12.45
C LEU A 100 -29.32 10.99 -12.95
N ALA A 101 -30.54 10.50 -12.74
CA ALA A 101 -31.78 11.19 -13.08
C ALA A 101 -31.92 12.52 -12.33
N SER A 102 -31.55 12.57 -11.04
CA SER A 102 -31.58 13.81 -10.25
C SER A 102 -30.62 14.89 -10.77
N ARG A 103 -29.61 14.50 -11.56
CA ARG A 103 -28.61 15.36 -12.18
C ARG A 103 -28.79 15.51 -13.70
N ALA A 104 -29.91 15.02 -14.25
CA ALA A 104 -30.25 15.17 -15.66
C ALA A 104 -30.62 16.64 -15.92
N GLY A 105 -29.69 17.39 -16.54
CA GLY A 105 -29.83 18.83 -16.78
C GLY A 105 -28.65 19.66 -16.26
N GLU A 106 -27.81 19.09 -15.39
CA GLU A 106 -26.51 19.67 -15.09
C GLU A 106 -25.59 19.47 -16.29
N THR A 107 -25.12 20.57 -16.88
CA THR A 107 -24.18 20.53 -18.01
C THR A 107 -22.97 19.70 -17.60
N ALA A 108 -22.75 18.59 -18.31
CA ALA A 108 -21.47 17.92 -18.27
C ALA A 108 -20.41 18.97 -18.64
N SER A 109 -19.28 18.99 -17.92
CA SER A 109 -18.12 19.74 -18.37
C SER A 109 -17.74 19.19 -19.74
N VAL A 110 -18.11 19.94 -20.78
CA VAL A 110 -17.94 19.56 -22.19
C VAL A 110 -16.44 19.57 -22.48
N ILE A 111 -15.86 18.38 -22.60
CA ILE A 111 -14.56 18.19 -23.25
C ILE A 111 -14.82 18.35 -24.75
N GLY A 112 -14.47 19.52 -25.30
CA GLY A 112 -14.55 19.82 -26.73
C GLY A 112 -13.24 19.48 -27.44
N ASP A 113 -13.38 18.71 -28.52
CA ASP A 113 -12.46 18.44 -29.65
C ASP A 113 -11.02 17.92 -29.35
N THR A 114 -10.82 16.64 -29.61
CA THR A 114 -9.73 15.80 -29.10
C THR A 114 -8.47 15.70 -29.95
N SER A 115 -8.37 16.29 -31.16
CA SER A 115 -7.20 15.97 -32.01
C SER A 115 -5.92 16.77 -31.74
N ASN A 116 -6.00 18.02 -31.25
CA ASN A 116 -4.79 18.78 -30.91
C ASN A 116 -4.54 18.84 -29.39
N GLN A 117 -5.57 18.62 -28.57
CA GLN A 117 -5.43 18.57 -27.11
C GLN A 117 -4.82 17.26 -26.63
N GLU A 118 -4.99 16.14 -27.35
CA GLU A 118 -4.39 14.86 -26.97
C GLU A 118 -2.86 14.85 -27.02
N LEU A 119 -2.23 15.60 -27.94
CA LEU A 119 -0.76 15.71 -28.00
C LEU A 119 -0.23 16.57 -26.85
N VAL A 120 -0.91 17.67 -26.53
CA VAL A 120 -0.54 18.58 -25.43
C VAL A 120 -0.85 17.93 -24.07
N ASP A 121 -1.96 17.21 -23.95
CA ASP A 121 -2.35 16.43 -22.77
C ASP A 121 -1.55 15.14 -22.63
N ALA A 122 -0.99 14.57 -23.71
CA ALA A 122 -0.07 13.44 -23.61
C ALA A 122 1.31 13.90 -23.15
N GLU A 123 1.82 15.01 -23.68
CA GLU A 123 3.05 15.63 -23.17
C GLU A 123 2.86 16.09 -21.72
N GLN A 124 1.71 16.68 -21.40
CA GLN A 124 1.39 17.09 -20.03
C GLN A 124 1.08 15.90 -19.13
N ARG A 125 0.51 14.79 -19.61
CA ARG A 125 0.38 13.52 -18.87
C ARG A 125 1.70 12.81 -18.70
N VAL A 126 2.67 12.95 -19.60
CA VAL A 126 4.04 12.44 -19.40
C VAL A 126 4.77 13.31 -18.39
N LEU A 127 4.63 14.63 -18.45
CA LEU A 127 5.19 15.57 -17.47
C LEU A 127 4.52 15.45 -16.09
N GLU A 128 3.20 15.20 -16.06
CA GLU A 128 2.41 14.96 -14.85
C GLU A 128 2.64 13.55 -14.34
N SER A 129 2.80 12.53 -15.18
CA SER A 129 3.22 11.20 -14.73
C SER A 129 4.66 11.20 -14.21
N GLN A 130 5.55 12.04 -14.76
CA GLN A 130 6.86 12.34 -14.17
C GLN A 130 6.74 13.15 -12.86
N LYS A 131 5.80 14.09 -12.75
CA LYS A 131 5.51 14.86 -11.51
C LYS A 131 4.70 14.10 -10.44
N MET A 132 3.95 13.07 -10.82
CA MET A 132 3.08 12.26 -9.95
C MET A 132 3.81 11.00 -9.51
N SER A 133 4.70 10.46 -10.35
CA SER A 133 5.74 9.51 -9.91
C SER A 133 6.73 10.13 -8.92
N SER A 134 6.72 11.46 -8.74
CA SER A 134 7.53 12.18 -7.76
C SER A 134 6.73 12.72 -6.56
N ARG A 135 5.46 12.32 -6.36
CA ARG A 135 4.65 12.84 -5.22
C ARG A 135 4.18 11.88 -4.15
N THR A 136 4.40 10.57 -4.24
CA THR A 136 4.31 9.67 -3.07
C THR A 136 5.08 8.36 -3.26
N THR A 137 6.33 8.45 -3.72
CA THR A 137 7.35 7.45 -3.37
C THR A 137 8.23 8.02 -2.29
N THR A 138 7.64 8.41 -1.15
CA THR A 138 8.44 8.78 0.01
C THR A 138 9.10 7.48 0.48
N ALA A 139 10.39 7.34 0.18
CA ALA A 139 11.15 6.19 0.57
C ALA A 139 11.13 6.09 2.10
N PRO A 140 11.19 4.89 2.68
CA PRO A 140 11.07 4.72 4.13
C PRO A 140 12.16 5.42 4.97
N ASP A 141 13.20 5.96 4.32
CA ASP A 141 14.29 6.73 4.90
C ASP A 141 14.28 8.23 4.53
N ASP A 142 13.25 8.74 3.86
CA ASP A 142 13.15 10.16 3.47
C ASP A 142 12.93 11.09 4.66
N TRP A 143 12.33 10.59 5.74
CA TRP A 143 12.21 11.31 7.01
C TRP A 143 13.57 11.78 7.55
N ILE A 144 14.67 11.08 7.24
CA ILE A 144 16.02 11.47 7.66
C ILE A 144 16.40 12.84 7.06
N GLU A 145 16.11 13.05 5.78
CA GLU A 145 16.40 14.32 5.10
C GLU A 145 15.49 15.43 5.61
N GLU A 146 14.22 15.14 5.86
CA GLU A 146 13.25 16.08 6.44
C GLU A 146 13.66 16.51 7.87
N TYR A 147 14.10 15.55 8.69
CA TYR A 147 14.64 15.78 10.02
C TYR A 147 15.90 16.63 10.00
N CYS A 148 16.86 16.31 9.13
CA CYS A 148 18.11 17.07 9.00
C CYS A 148 17.86 18.51 8.52
N GLN A 149 16.84 18.72 7.69
CA GLN A 149 16.41 20.05 7.20
C GLN A 149 15.57 20.83 8.23
N GLY A 150 15.28 20.25 9.41
CA GLY A 150 14.48 20.90 10.45
C GLY A 150 13.00 21.07 10.07
N LYS A 151 12.52 20.34 9.07
CA LYS A 151 11.12 20.39 8.60
C LYS A 151 10.19 19.51 9.43
N GLU A 152 10.74 18.64 10.27
CA GLU A 152 9.98 17.75 11.13
C GLU A 152 9.54 18.44 12.42
N LYS A 153 8.23 18.37 12.71
CA LYS A 153 7.62 18.97 13.89
C LYS A 153 8.02 18.14 15.11
N GLN A 154 9.01 18.60 15.89
CA GLN A 154 9.42 17.93 17.12
C GLN A 154 8.20 17.69 18.01
N LEU A 155 7.91 16.41 18.30
CA LEU A 155 6.92 16.04 19.30
C LEU A 155 7.43 16.55 20.64
N VAL A 156 6.82 17.63 21.13
CA VAL A 156 7.11 18.22 22.44
C VAL A 156 7.08 17.10 23.48
N PRO A 157 8.05 17.02 24.41
CA PRO A 157 8.02 16.00 25.45
C PRO A 157 6.82 16.24 26.37
N SER A 158 5.66 15.68 26.03
CA SER A 158 4.56 15.58 26.99
C SER A 158 5.06 14.73 28.15
N GLY A 159 5.08 15.32 29.34
CA GLY A 159 5.78 14.83 30.54
C GLY A 159 5.35 13.48 31.11
N ASP A 160 4.58 12.69 30.36
CA ASP A 160 4.04 11.39 30.74
C ASP A 160 4.81 10.19 30.17
N ASN A 161 5.71 10.36 29.20
CA ASN A 161 6.48 9.23 28.68
C ASN A 161 7.77 8.93 29.46
N ARG A 162 7.74 9.10 30.78
CA ARG A 162 8.88 8.77 31.65
C ARG A 162 9.04 7.26 31.91
N TYR A 163 8.09 6.43 31.47
CA TYR A 163 8.12 4.98 31.68
C TYR A 163 7.43 4.18 30.56
N SER A 164 7.83 4.32 29.31
CA SER A 164 7.64 3.19 28.39
C SER A 164 8.73 2.15 28.71
N SER A 165 8.40 1.25 29.64
CA SER A 165 9.22 0.11 30.07
C SER A 165 9.30 -1.00 29.03
N VAL A 166 8.68 -0.81 27.86
CA VAL A 166 8.88 -1.69 26.70
C VAL A 166 10.30 -1.44 26.22
N ARG A 167 11.21 -2.32 26.62
CA ARG A 167 12.52 -2.45 25.97
C ARG A 167 12.23 -2.62 24.49
N VAL A 168 12.55 -1.59 23.72
CA VAL A 168 12.49 -1.63 22.27
C VAL A 168 13.46 -2.72 21.84
N ASP A 169 12.95 -3.90 21.49
CA ASP A 169 13.69 -4.91 20.75
C ASP A 169 13.83 -4.41 19.31
N LEU A 170 14.72 -3.42 19.14
CA LEU A 170 15.22 -3.07 17.84
C LEU A 170 16.32 -4.07 17.53
N ASP A 171 16.07 -4.92 16.55
CA ASP A 171 17.06 -5.85 16.05
C ASP A 171 18.30 -5.11 15.53
N VAL A 172 19.44 -5.77 15.68
CA VAL A 172 20.70 -5.27 15.16
C VAL A 172 20.61 -5.24 13.64
N TYR A 173 20.94 -4.09 13.05
CA TYR A 173 21.05 -3.95 11.61
C TYR A 173 22.08 -4.94 11.07
N SER A 174 21.66 -5.75 10.11
CA SER A 174 22.49 -6.79 9.49
C SER A 174 23.66 -6.24 8.68
N GLY A 175 23.66 -4.94 8.36
CA GLY A 175 24.60 -4.31 7.43
C GLY A 175 24.28 -4.59 5.96
N ARG A 176 23.25 -5.40 5.66
CA ARG A 176 22.84 -5.68 4.28
C ARG A 176 22.01 -4.54 3.74
N THR A 177 22.38 -4.05 2.55
CA THR A 177 21.69 -2.95 1.87
C THR A 177 20.20 -3.25 1.64
N LEU A 178 19.82 -4.50 1.36
CA LEU A 178 18.42 -4.87 1.11
C LEU A 178 17.53 -4.80 2.37
N ASP A 179 18.11 -4.94 3.56
CA ASP A 179 17.36 -4.90 4.84
C ASP A 179 17.20 -3.45 5.34
N TRP A 180 17.83 -2.48 4.68
CA TRP A 180 17.88 -1.08 5.12
C TRP A 180 16.48 -0.47 5.30
N PHE A 181 15.59 -0.63 4.32
CA PHE A 181 14.26 -0.01 4.37
C PHE A 181 13.35 -0.59 5.47
N GLU A 182 13.44 -1.88 5.73
CA GLU A 182 12.69 -2.51 6.82
C GLU A 182 13.22 -2.02 8.18
N TRP A 183 14.54 -2.06 8.36
CA TRP A 183 15.18 -1.68 9.60
C TRP A 183 15.02 -0.19 9.93
N ILE A 184 15.21 0.71 8.95
CA ILE A 184 15.11 2.16 9.18
C ILE A 184 13.66 2.59 9.46
N SER A 185 12.67 1.87 8.91
CA SER A 185 11.25 2.08 9.22
C SER A 185 10.96 1.74 10.69
N LEU A 186 11.49 0.61 11.17
CA LEU A 186 11.36 0.18 12.56
C LEU A 186 12.09 1.13 13.51
N PHE A 187 13.30 1.55 13.16
CA PHE A 187 14.04 2.57 13.92
C PHE A 187 13.26 3.89 14.01
N HIS A 188 12.67 4.33 12.91
CA HIS A 188 11.86 5.54 12.87
C HIS A 188 10.65 5.45 13.82
N ALA A 189 9.88 4.36 13.73
CA ALA A 189 8.70 4.14 14.56
C ALA A 189 9.01 4.00 16.05
N LEU A 190 10.07 3.27 16.41
CA LEU A 190 10.34 2.85 17.79
C LEU A 190 11.30 3.78 18.54
N VAL A 191 12.17 4.50 17.82
CA VAL A 191 13.20 5.36 18.41
C VAL A 191 12.97 6.81 18.03
N HIS A 192 12.89 7.11 16.73
CA HIS A 192 12.86 8.49 16.26
C HIS A 192 11.59 9.25 16.67
N ARG A 193 10.41 8.63 16.51
CA ARG A 193 9.11 9.22 16.89
C ARG A 193 8.86 9.31 18.39
N THR A 194 9.80 8.86 19.22
CA THR A 194 9.68 8.93 20.67
C THR A 194 10.24 10.25 21.21
N GLY A 195 9.73 10.69 22.36
CA GLY A 195 10.21 11.89 23.09
C GLY A 195 11.61 11.75 23.73
N LYS A 196 12.41 10.76 23.32
CA LYS A 196 13.80 10.59 23.78
C LYS A 196 14.66 11.75 23.31
N SER A 197 15.66 12.12 24.09
CA SER A 197 16.63 13.13 23.69
C SER A 197 17.44 12.66 22.47
N PRO A 198 17.95 13.57 21.62
CA PRO A 198 18.78 13.19 20.49
C PRO A 198 20.02 12.37 20.88
N GLY A 199 20.58 12.62 22.08
CA GLY A 199 21.69 11.84 22.63
C GLY A 199 21.31 10.39 22.95
N GLU A 200 20.11 10.16 23.51
CA GLU A 200 19.59 8.81 23.75
C GLU A 200 19.28 8.08 22.43
N LYS A 201 18.70 8.78 21.45
CA LYS A 201 18.45 8.24 20.12
C LYS A 201 19.76 7.81 19.44
N LEU A 202 20.81 8.62 19.56
CA LEU A 202 22.14 8.30 19.04
C LEU A 202 22.80 7.12 19.78
N ALA A 203 22.64 7.02 21.09
CA ALA A 203 23.15 5.87 21.85
C ALA A 203 22.46 4.56 21.45
N ILE A 204 21.14 4.60 21.23
CA ILE A 204 20.38 3.46 20.72
C ILE A 204 20.84 3.10 19.30
N LEU A 205 21.02 4.11 18.43
CA LEU A 205 21.53 3.92 17.07
C LEU A 205 22.90 3.23 17.08
N LYS A 206 23.84 3.69 17.91
CA LYS A 206 25.18 3.09 18.06
C LYS A 206 25.13 1.64 18.53
N ARG A 207 24.13 1.25 19.34
CA ARG A 207 23.95 -0.12 19.83
C ARG A 207 23.29 -1.04 18.80
N SER A 208 22.48 -0.49 17.90
CA SER A 208 21.72 -1.24 16.90
C SER A 208 22.44 -1.42 15.56
N VAL A 209 23.63 -0.84 15.38
CA VAL A 209 24.48 -1.09 14.20
C VAL A 209 25.75 -1.86 14.60
N ARG A 210 26.30 -2.68 13.69
CA ARG A 210 27.52 -3.48 13.94
C ARG A 210 28.43 -3.53 12.70
N GLY A 211 29.69 -3.92 12.92
CA GLY A 211 30.69 -4.04 11.86
C GLY A 211 31.01 -2.69 11.21
N GLU A 212 31.18 -2.68 9.89
CA GLU A 212 31.54 -1.48 9.11
C GLU A 212 30.55 -0.31 9.30
N THR A 213 29.27 -0.60 9.55
CA THR A 213 28.25 0.42 9.81
C THR A 213 28.39 1.08 11.19
N ALA A 214 28.95 0.38 12.17
CA ALA A 214 29.26 0.95 13.48
C ALA A 214 30.47 1.89 13.42
N ASP A 215 31.47 1.56 12.60
CA ASP A 215 32.65 2.40 12.37
C ASP A 215 32.27 3.75 11.73
N MET A 216 31.22 3.78 10.89
CA MET A 216 30.69 5.01 10.28
C MET A 216 30.04 5.97 11.29
N VAL A 217 29.54 5.43 12.41
CA VAL A 217 28.89 6.18 13.50
C VAL A 217 29.86 6.41 14.68
N TYR A 218 31.02 5.74 14.65
CA TYR A 218 32.10 5.89 15.61
C TYR A 218 32.76 7.27 15.49
N GLY A 219 33.17 7.86 16.61
CA GLY A 219 33.81 9.18 16.65
C GLY A 219 32.87 10.39 16.48
N LEU A 220 31.59 10.19 16.15
CA LEU A 220 30.59 11.25 16.23
C LEU A 220 30.31 11.57 17.70
N GLY A 221 30.37 12.86 18.05
CA GLY A 221 30.15 13.39 19.39
C GLY A 221 28.73 13.14 19.93
N GLY A 222 28.34 13.90 20.95
CA GLY A 222 26.96 13.87 21.47
C GLY A 222 26.06 14.93 20.84
N GLY A 223 24.75 14.76 20.97
CA GLY A 223 23.77 15.80 20.62
C GLY A 223 23.09 15.60 19.27
N GLU A 224 22.28 16.60 18.90
CA GLU A 224 21.40 16.54 17.73
C GLU A 224 22.16 16.53 16.40
N GLU A 225 23.23 17.31 16.29
CA GLU A 225 24.04 17.37 15.05
C GLU A 225 24.78 16.05 14.81
N ALA A 226 25.34 15.44 15.87
CA ALA A 226 25.95 14.12 15.77
C ALA A 226 24.94 13.01 15.42
N TYR A 227 23.68 13.17 15.86
CA TYR A 227 22.59 12.26 15.51
C TYR A 227 22.17 12.40 14.05
N LYS A 228 22.03 13.63 13.54
CA LYS A 228 21.76 13.91 12.11
C LYS A 228 22.88 13.38 11.22
N ASP A 229 24.14 13.67 11.56
CA ASP A 229 25.30 13.20 10.81
C ASP A 229 25.38 11.67 10.75
N ALA A 230 25.08 10.99 11.87
CA ALA A 230 25.03 9.52 11.91
C ALA A 230 23.98 8.96 10.95
N LEU A 231 22.76 9.51 10.98
CA LEU A 231 21.67 9.06 10.10
C LEU A 231 21.98 9.33 8.63
N LEU A 232 22.57 10.49 8.31
CA LEU A 232 22.91 10.86 6.94
C LEU A 232 24.02 9.97 6.36
N ARG A 233 25.04 9.65 7.15
CA ARG A 233 26.11 8.71 6.76
C ARG A 233 25.55 7.32 6.51
N LEU A 234 24.70 6.82 7.42
CA LEU A 234 24.06 5.52 7.25
C LEU A 234 23.16 5.49 6.01
N LYS A 235 22.37 6.53 5.75
CA LYS A 235 21.54 6.63 4.54
C LYS A 235 22.40 6.66 3.27
N THR A 236 23.49 7.41 3.27
CA THR A 236 24.38 7.53 2.10
C THR A 236 25.05 6.21 1.74
N THR A 237 25.39 5.38 2.74
CA THR A 237 26.08 4.11 2.51
C THR A 237 25.11 2.94 2.34
N CYS A 238 24.12 2.80 3.23
CA CYS A 238 23.22 1.65 3.30
C CYS A 238 21.89 1.89 2.56
N GLY A 239 21.41 3.13 2.52
CA GLY A 239 20.18 3.55 1.83
C GLY A 239 20.40 4.12 0.43
N SER A 240 21.61 4.01 -0.10
CA SER A 240 21.90 4.51 -1.44
C SER A 240 21.07 3.75 -2.46
N ARG A 241 20.13 4.45 -3.10
CA ARG A 241 19.27 3.90 -4.15
C ARG A 241 20.07 3.35 -5.34
N ALA A 242 21.29 3.83 -5.58
CA ALA A 242 22.17 3.27 -6.59
C ALA A 242 22.70 1.88 -6.16
N VAL A 243 23.14 1.75 -4.90
CA VAL A 243 23.66 0.51 -4.33
C VAL A 243 22.53 -0.52 -4.15
N MET A 244 21.34 -0.10 -3.72
CA MET A 244 20.17 -0.99 -3.61
C MET A 244 19.74 -1.55 -4.96
N ARG A 245 19.70 -0.72 -6.01
CA ARG A 245 19.40 -1.19 -7.37
C ARG A 245 20.47 -2.15 -7.88
N ALA A 246 21.74 -1.85 -7.66
CA ALA A 246 22.84 -2.75 -8.03
C ALA A 246 22.78 -4.09 -7.28
N ALA A 247 22.50 -4.07 -5.97
CA ALA A 247 22.35 -5.27 -5.15
C ALA A 247 21.13 -6.12 -5.57
N HIS A 248 20.02 -5.48 -5.93
CA HIS A 248 18.83 -6.17 -6.44
C HIS A 248 19.10 -6.84 -7.80
N LEU A 249 19.78 -6.15 -8.71
CA LEU A 249 20.21 -6.71 -10.00
C LEU A 249 21.17 -7.89 -9.83
N GLN A 250 22.14 -7.79 -8.91
CA GLN A 250 23.04 -8.90 -8.58
C GLN A 250 22.31 -10.09 -7.94
N ALA A 251 21.25 -9.85 -7.18
CA ALA A 251 20.44 -10.92 -6.59
C ALA A 251 19.63 -11.67 -7.66
N LEU A 252 19.11 -10.96 -8.67
CA LEU A 252 18.41 -11.57 -9.81
C LEU A 252 19.36 -12.39 -10.69
N ASP A 253 20.55 -11.87 -10.98
CA ASP A 253 21.59 -12.56 -11.77
C ASP A 253 22.05 -13.89 -11.15
N ARG A 254 21.97 -14.01 -9.81
CA ARG A 254 22.28 -15.27 -9.09
C ARG A 254 21.17 -16.33 -9.18
N ILE A 255 19.95 -15.94 -9.55
CA ILE A 255 18.81 -16.86 -9.72
C ILE A 255 18.83 -17.47 -11.13
N ASP A 256 19.40 -16.76 -12.12
CA ASP A 256 19.44 -17.15 -13.54
C ASP A 256 20.65 -18.01 -13.94
N ILE A 257 21.27 -18.75 -13.01
CA ILE A 257 22.29 -19.76 -13.35
C ILE A 257 21.66 -21.17 -13.31
N PRO A 258 21.13 -21.71 -14.42
CA PRO A 258 20.95 -23.15 -14.54
C PRO A 258 22.33 -23.81 -14.48
N ARG A 259 22.47 -24.79 -13.58
CA ARG A 259 23.54 -25.77 -13.58
C ARG A 259 23.63 -26.40 -14.98
N GLY A 260 24.62 -25.98 -15.75
CA GLY A 260 25.14 -26.80 -16.84
C GLY A 260 25.96 -27.91 -16.21
N ASP A 261 25.37 -29.09 -16.04
CA ASP A 261 26.14 -30.31 -15.85
C ASP A 261 26.60 -30.82 -17.24
N PRO A 262 27.86 -31.29 -17.37
CA PRO A 262 28.45 -31.80 -18.61
C PRO A 262 27.90 -33.16 -19.06
#